data_AF-A0AAW2VEE4-F1
#
_entry.id   AF-A0AAW2VEE4-F1
#
_cell.length_a   1.000
_cell.length_b   1.000
_cell.length_c   1.000
_cell.angle_alpha   90.00
_cell.angle_beta   90.00
_cell.angle_gamma   90.00
#
_symmetry.space_group_name_H-M   'P 1'
#
loop_
_entity.id
_entity.type
_entity.pdbx_description
1 polymer ?
#
loop_
_entity_poly.entity_id
_entity_poly.type
_entity_poly.pdbx_seq_one_letter_code
_entity_poly.pdbx_strand_id
1 'polypeptide(L)'
;MYNAAANGLAEAFNKTLCNLLKKVVAKSKKDWHERIGEALWAYRTTYRTPTQATPYALVYGVEAVVPLEQQIPSLRIAIQEGLTQEENARLRLEELEALDEKRLEAQQRLECYQARLSRAFKRKCGLVPFKLVIWCLL
;
A
#
# COMPACT_ATOMS: atom_id res chain seq x y z
N MET A 1 7.88 -26.40 7.38
CA MET A 1 7.66 -26.68 5.94
C MET A 1 7.81 -25.35 5.19
N TYR A 2 8.75 -25.24 4.24
CA TYR A 2 9.07 -23.97 3.55
C TYR A 2 8.21 -23.82 2.28
N ASN A 3 7.46 -22.72 2.17
CA ASN A 3 6.66 -22.39 0.98
C ASN A 3 7.28 -21.20 0.25
N ALA A 4 7.97 -21.46 -0.86
CA ALA A 4 8.73 -20.44 -1.59
C ALA A 4 7.87 -19.26 -2.09
N ALA A 5 6.61 -19.52 -2.48
CA ALA A 5 5.74 -18.47 -3.00
C ALA A 5 5.30 -17.51 -1.88
N ALA A 6 4.75 -18.04 -0.79
CA ALA A 6 4.29 -17.24 0.35
C ALA A 6 5.45 -16.53 1.06
N ASN A 7 6.57 -17.25 1.26
CA ASN A 7 7.75 -16.70 1.93
C ASN A 7 8.38 -15.56 1.12
N GLY A 8 8.41 -15.66 -0.21
CA GLY A 8 8.90 -14.56 -1.06
C GLY A 8 8.11 -13.25 -0.90
N LEU A 9 6.82 -13.32 -0.54
CA LEU A 9 5.98 -12.13 -0.34
C LEU A 9 6.31 -11.48 1.00
N ALA A 10 6.40 -12.30 2.04
CA ALA A 10 6.81 -11.88 3.37
C ALA A 10 8.22 -11.26 3.32
N GLU A 11 9.16 -11.87 2.59
CA GLU A 11 10.52 -11.34 2.41
C GLU A 11 10.52 -9.98 1.69
N ALA A 12 9.76 -9.83 0.62
CA ALA A 12 9.65 -8.57 -0.11
C ALA A 12 9.04 -7.44 0.74
N PHE A 13 8.00 -7.76 1.52
CA PHE A 13 7.42 -6.83 2.47
C PHE A 13 8.41 -6.46 3.58
N ASN A 14 9.03 -7.45 4.22
CA ASN A 14 10.03 -7.25 5.27
C ASN A 14 11.19 -6.37 4.80
N LYS A 15 11.67 -6.58 3.56
CA LYS A 15 12.69 -5.71 2.96
C LYS A 15 12.23 -4.26 2.85
N THR A 16 10.99 -4.03 2.44
CA THR A 16 10.42 -2.69 2.32
C THR A 16 10.27 -2.04 3.70
N LEU A 17 9.76 -2.77 4.69
CA LEU A 17 9.60 -2.31 6.06
C LEU A 17 10.96 -1.96 6.69
N CYS A 18 11.96 -2.83 6.54
CA CYS A 18 13.32 -2.57 6.99
C CYS A 18 13.92 -1.31 6.36
N ASN A 19 13.65 -1.05 5.08
CA ASN A 19 14.12 0.17 4.41
C ASN A 19 13.44 1.44 4.91
N LEU A 20 12.15 1.37 5.28
CA LEU A 20 11.45 2.48 5.91
C LEU A 20 11.97 2.71 7.33
N LEU A 21 12.10 1.66 8.14
CA LEU A 21 12.67 1.71 9.48
C LEU A 21 14.06 2.35 9.50
N LYS A 22 14.94 1.97 8.57
CA LYS A 22 16.28 2.58 8.44
C LYS A 22 16.25 4.11 8.26
N LYS A 23 15.16 4.68 7.75
CA LYS A 23 15.02 6.13 7.53
C LYS A 23 14.48 6.87 8.76
N VAL A 24 13.64 6.22 9.57
CA VAL A 24 12.96 6.85 10.70
C VAL A 24 13.62 6.57 12.05
N VAL A 25 14.38 5.48 12.14
CA VAL A 25 15.07 5.06 13.37
C VAL A 25 16.34 5.89 13.58
N ALA A 26 16.63 6.25 14.83
CA ALA A 26 17.83 7.00 15.19
C ALA A 26 19.12 6.25 14.82
N LYS A 27 20.25 6.97 14.79
CA LYS A 27 21.58 6.38 14.47
C LYS A 27 21.93 5.16 15.31
N SER A 28 21.43 5.07 16.54
CA SER A 28 21.68 3.97 17.47
C SER A 28 20.87 2.70 17.17
N LYS A 29 19.83 2.77 16.33
CA LYS A 29 18.93 1.65 15.96
C LYS A 29 18.19 0.96 17.10
N LYS A 30 18.17 1.55 18.30
CA LYS A 30 17.57 0.93 19.50
C LYS A 30 16.06 1.19 19.62
N ASP A 31 15.57 2.25 18.98
CA ASP A 31 14.20 2.75 19.00
C ASP A 31 13.31 2.17 17.88
N TRP A 32 13.76 1.12 17.18
CA TRP A 32 13.02 0.57 16.04
C TRP A 32 11.60 0.11 16.40
N HIS A 33 11.42 -0.44 17.60
CA HIS A 33 10.15 -0.95 18.09
C HIS A 33 9.16 0.18 18.42
N GLU A 34 9.65 1.36 18.80
CA GLU A 34 8.84 2.56 18.99
C GLU A 34 8.45 3.18 17.63
N ARG A 35 9.33 3.13 16.63
CA ARG A 35 9.14 3.73 15.30
C ARG A 35 8.44 2.81 14.29
N ILE A 36 8.15 1.56 14.65
CA ILE A 36 7.51 0.60 13.73
C ILE A 36 6.12 1.06 13.30
N GLY A 37 5.36 1.69 14.20
CA GLY A 37 4.04 2.25 13.89
C GLY A 37 4.11 3.31 12.80
N GLU A 38 5.09 4.23 12.88
CA GLU A 38 5.31 5.27 11.88
C GLU A 38 5.73 4.69 10.53
N ALA A 39 6.64 3.70 10.53
CA ALA A 39 7.07 3.03 9.31
C ALA A 39 5.91 2.29 8.61
N LEU A 40 5.05 1.62 9.39
CA LEU A 40 3.85 0.96 8.88
C LEU A 40 2.82 1.97 8.37
N TRP A 41 2.62 3.09 9.08
CA TRP A 41 1.75 4.17 8.64
C TRP A 41 2.21 4.71 7.28
N ALA A 42 3.49 5.06 7.17
CA ALA A 42 4.08 5.52 5.92
C ALA A 42 3.92 4.48 4.80
N TYR A 43 4.14 3.19 5.09
CA TYR A 43 3.90 2.13 4.10
C TYR A 43 2.45 2.13 3.59
N ARG A 44 1.48 2.24 4.50
CA ARG A 44 0.05 2.13 4.21
C ARG A 44 -0.50 3.34 3.46
N THR A 45 0.00 4.54 3.74
CA THR A 45 -0.51 5.79 3.16
C THR A 45 0.31 6.31 1.97
N THR A 46 1.45 5.68 1.65
CA THR A 46 2.25 6.06 0.49
C THR A 46 1.76 5.37 -0.78
N TYR A 47 1.56 6.17 -1.82
CA TYR A 47 1.17 5.70 -3.15
C TYR A 47 2.20 4.72 -3.74
N ARG A 48 1.71 3.62 -4.31
CA ARG A 48 2.55 2.58 -4.92
C ARG A 48 2.42 2.61 -6.43
N THR A 49 3.51 2.96 -7.11
CA THR A 49 3.56 2.97 -8.59
C THR A 49 3.13 1.63 -9.23
N PRO A 50 3.47 0.44 -8.70
CA PRO A 50 3.05 -0.81 -9.34
C PRO A 50 1.54 -1.04 -9.34
N THR A 51 0.86 -0.71 -8.25
CA THR A 51 -0.60 -0.90 -8.08
C THR A 51 -1.40 0.34 -8.43
N GLN A 52 -0.74 1.49 -8.57
CA GLN A 52 -1.35 2.81 -8.77
C GLN A 52 -2.35 3.21 -7.67
N ALA A 53 -2.14 2.72 -6.44
CA ALA A 53 -2.97 3.00 -5.26
C ALA A 53 -2.14 2.98 -3.97
N THR A 54 -2.68 3.51 -2.87
CA THR A 54 -2.11 3.28 -1.54
C THR A 54 -2.57 1.91 -0.99
N PRO A 55 -1.75 1.20 -0.19
CA PRO A 55 -2.21 -0.04 0.44
C PRO A 55 -3.42 0.15 1.35
N TYR A 56 -3.54 1.31 2.02
CA TYR A 56 -4.70 1.62 2.85
C TYR A 56 -6.00 1.65 2.01
N ALA A 57 -6.00 2.32 0.86
CA ALA A 57 -7.17 2.40 -0.01
C ALA A 57 -7.60 1.02 -0.56
N LEU A 58 -6.66 0.11 -0.80
CA LEU A 58 -6.98 -1.25 -1.25
C LEU A 58 -7.62 -2.11 -0.15
N VAL A 59 -7.37 -1.79 1.13
CA VAL A 59 -7.99 -2.51 2.26
C VAL A 59 -9.35 -1.91 2.60
N TYR A 60 -9.44 -0.57 2.66
CA TYR A 60 -10.60 0.13 3.23
C TYR A 60 -11.50 0.83 2.20
N GLY A 61 -11.17 0.80 0.90
CA GLY A 61 -11.96 1.46 -0.15
C GLY A 61 -11.61 2.93 -0.39
N VAL A 62 -10.96 3.56 0.58
CA VAL A 62 -10.70 5.02 0.61
C VAL A 62 -9.29 5.36 1.06
N GLU A 63 -8.82 6.53 0.66
CA GLU A 63 -7.53 7.05 1.12
C GLU A 63 -7.57 7.42 2.61
N ALA A 64 -6.49 7.09 3.33
CA ALA A 64 -6.36 7.45 4.74
C ALA A 64 -6.39 8.97 4.92
N VAL A 65 -7.09 9.45 5.95
CA VAL A 65 -6.98 10.84 6.42
C VAL A 65 -5.68 10.99 7.19
N VAL A 66 -4.73 11.75 6.64
CA VAL A 66 -3.44 12.00 7.30
C VAL A 66 -3.58 13.10 8.34
N PRO A 67 -2.78 13.08 9.43
CA PRO A 67 -2.89 14.08 10.50
C PRO A 67 -2.78 15.54 10.04
N LEU A 68 -2.02 15.80 8.96
CA LEU A 68 -1.89 17.14 8.39
C LEU A 68 -3.23 17.68 7.88
N GLU A 69 -4.05 16.81 7.29
CA GLU A 69 -5.37 17.22 6.79
C GLU A 69 -6.38 17.49 7.90
N GLN A 70 -6.20 16.87 9.07
CA GLN A 70 -7.03 17.21 10.24
C GLN A 70 -6.61 18.54 10.85
N GLN A 71 -5.31 18.83 10.88
CA GLN A 71 -4.78 20.11 11.38
C GLN A 71 -5.12 21.27 10.45
N ILE A 72 -5.10 21.03 9.14
CA ILE A 72 -5.48 21.97 8.09
C ILE A 72 -6.64 21.32 7.33
N PRO A 73 -7.90 21.61 7.71
CA PRO A 73 -9.08 20.94 7.16
C PRO A 73 -9.02 20.86 5.65
N SER A 74 -8.82 19.65 5.14
CA SER A 74 -8.80 19.40 3.70
C SER A 74 -10.21 19.47 3.13
N LEU A 75 -10.33 19.65 1.81
CA LEU A 75 -11.63 19.72 1.15
C LEU A 75 -12.52 18.51 1.47
N ARG A 76 -11.94 17.30 1.55
CA ARG A 76 -12.72 16.10 1.88
C ARG A 76 -13.24 16.11 3.31
N ILE A 77 -12.49 16.66 4.28
CA ILE A 77 -12.95 16.78 5.66
C ILE A 77 -14.09 17.81 5.74
N ALA A 78 -13.91 18.98 5.11
CA ALA A 78 -14.93 20.02 5.08
C ALA A 78 -16.24 19.53 4.43
N ILE A 79 -16.16 18.74 3.35
CA ILE A 79 -17.33 18.11 2.74
C ILE A 79 -17.97 17.12 3.71
N GLN A 80 -17.17 16.25 4.34
CA GLN A 80 -17.69 15.19 5.22
C GLN A 80 -18.34 15.74 6.50
N GLU A 81 -17.86 16.86 7.03
CA GLU A 81 -18.47 17.58 8.15
C GLU A 81 -19.84 18.17 7.80
N GLY A 82 -20.08 18.49 6.53
CA GLY A 82 -21.35 19.04 6.04
C GLY A 82 -22.42 17.99 5.73
N LEU A 83 -22.09 16.69 5.76
CA LEU A 83 -23.01 15.62 5.42
C LEU A 83 -23.88 15.20 6.61
N THR A 84 -25.13 14.89 6.32
CA THR A 84 -25.96 14.13 7.28
C THR A 84 -25.44 12.71 7.45
N GLN A 85 -25.85 12.06 8.53
CA GLN A 85 -25.47 10.66 8.80
C GLN A 85 -25.91 9.72 7.66
N GLU A 86 -27.08 9.96 7.08
CA GLU A 86 -27.63 9.14 5.99
C GLU A 86 -26.84 9.32 4.69
N GLU A 87 -26.49 10.56 4.34
CA GLU A 87 -25.65 10.83 3.16
C GLU A 87 -24.24 10.25 3.31
N ASN A 88 -23.65 10.38 4.50
CA ASN A 88 -22.34 9.80 4.79
C ASN A 88 -22.38 8.27 4.70
N ALA A 89 -23.44 7.63 5.22
CA ALA A 89 -23.62 6.17 5.10
C ALA A 89 -23.77 5.73 3.64
N ARG A 90 -24.52 6.49 2.84
CA ARG A 90 -24.70 6.20 1.40
C ARG A 90 -23.38 6.30 0.64
N LEU A 91 -22.59 7.36 0.86
CA LEU A 91 -21.26 7.50 0.24
C LEU A 91 -20.32 6.37 0.65
N ARG A 92 -20.32 5.97 1.93
CA ARG A 92 -19.52 4.85 2.42
C ARG A 92 -19.90 3.53 1.76
N LEU A 93 -21.19 3.31 1.50
CA LEU A 93 -21.64 2.12 0.78
C LEU A 93 -21.13 2.12 -0.66
N GLU A 94 -21.25 3.23 -1.38
CA GLU A 94 -20.75 3.38 -2.75
C GLU A 94 -19.22 3.15 -2.83
N GLU A 95 -18.46 3.69 -1.88
CA GLU A 95 -17.01 3.48 -1.79
C GLU A 95 -16.63 2.00 -1.59
N LEU A 96 -17.42 1.27 -0.80
CA LEU A 96 -17.25 -0.16 -0.55
C LEU A 96 -17.65 -1.01 -1.76
N GLU A 97 -18.74 -0.68 -2.45
CA GLU A 97 -19.17 -1.38 -3.66
C GLU A 97 -18.11 -1.26 -4.77
N ALA A 98 -17.46 -0.10 -4.89
CA ALA A 98 -16.36 0.12 -5.84
C ALA A 98 -15.02 -0.51 -5.42
N LEU A 99 -14.89 -1.07 -4.21
CA LEU A 99 -13.60 -1.53 -3.68
C LEU A 99 -13.05 -2.74 -4.41
N ASP A 100 -13.91 -3.69 -4.78
CA ASP A 100 -13.45 -4.91 -5.46
C ASP A 100 -12.98 -4.61 -6.89
N GLU A 101 -13.60 -3.64 -7.57
CA GLU A 101 -13.14 -3.13 -8.86
C GLU A 101 -11.75 -2.49 -8.73
N LYS A 102 -11.55 -1.62 -7.72
CA LYS A 102 -10.24 -1.00 -7.43
C LYS A 102 -9.16 -2.05 -7.17
N ARG A 103 -9.48 -3.12 -6.43
CA ARG A 103 -8.55 -4.24 -6.16
C ARG A 103 -8.18 -4.98 -7.42
N LEU A 104 -9.17 -5.27 -8.26
CA LEU A 104 -8.95 -5.95 -9.54
C LEU A 104 -8.05 -5.12 -10.46
N GLU A 105 -8.32 -3.82 -10.60
CA GLU A 105 -7.48 -2.92 -11.37
C GLU A 105 -6.04 -2.87 -10.85
N ALA A 106 -5.88 -2.72 -9.54
CA ALA A 106 -4.56 -2.69 -8.90
C ALA A 106 -3.77 -3.97 -9.15
N GLN A 107 -4.44 -5.12 -9.13
CA GLN A 107 -3.85 -6.41 -9.46
C GLN A 107 -3.41 -6.47 -10.92
N GLN A 108 -4.27 -6.10 -11.87
CA GLN A 108 -3.93 -6.09 -13.30
C GLN A 108 -2.73 -5.18 -13.60
N ARG A 109 -2.70 -3.99 -12.98
CA ARG A 109 -1.57 -3.04 -13.09
C ARG A 109 -0.28 -3.63 -12.54
N LEU A 110 -0.34 -4.30 -11.39
CA LEU A 110 0.81 -4.97 -10.79
C LEU A 110 1.35 -6.09 -11.69
N GLU A 111 0.48 -6.91 -12.26
CA GLU A 111 0.86 -7.98 -13.19
C GLU A 111 1.54 -7.41 -14.45
N CYS A 112 0.96 -6.35 -15.03
CA CYS A 112 1.55 -5.64 -16.17
C CYS A 112 2.93 -5.06 -15.82
N TYR A 113 3.07 -4.47 -14.64
CA TYR A 113 4.34 -3.94 -14.15
C TYR A 113 5.39 -5.04 -13.98
N GLN A 114 5.04 -6.17 -13.37
CA GLN A 114 5.93 -7.33 -13.21
C GLN A 114 6.34 -7.93 -14.56
N ALA A 115 5.41 -8.04 -15.52
CA ALA A 115 5.69 -8.52 -16.85
C ALA A 115 6.70 -7.60 -17.59
N ARG A 116 6.54 -6.28 -17.45
CA ARG A 116 7.50 -5.30 -17.99
C ARG A 116 8.88 -5.45 -17.36
N LEU A 117 8.97 -5.55 -16.04
CA LEU A 117 10.25 -5.78 -15.34
C LEU A 117 10.91 -7.09 -15.78
N SER A 118 10.13 -8.17 -15.88
CA SER A 118 10.62 -9.47 -16.30
C SER A 118 11.17 -9.45 -17.73
N ARG A 119 10.50 -8.74 -18.66
CA ARG A 119 10.99 -8.56 -20.03
C ARG A 119 12.28 -7.73 -20.07
N ALA A 120 12.34 -6.64 -19.30
CA ALA A 120 13.54 -5.80 -19.22
C ALA A 120 14.74 -6.55 -18.61
N PHE A 121 14.49 -7.36 -17.57
CA PHE A 121 15.51 -8.20 -16.95
C PHE A 121 16.00 -9.29 -17.91
N LYS A 122 15.10 -10.03 -18.56
CA LYS A 122 15.45 -11.05 -19.56
C LYS A 122 16.26 -10.50 -20.75
N ARG A 123 16.02 -9.23 -21.14
CA ARG A 123 16.84 -8.55 -22.17
C ARG A 123 18.25 -8.24 -21.68
N LYS A 124 18.45 -8.01 -20.37
CA LYS A 124 19.75 -7.67 -19.78
C LYS A 124 20.56 -8.88 -19.32
N CYS A 125 19.89 -9.92 -18.83
CA CYS A 125 20.49 -11.12 -18.28
C CYS A 125 19.64 -12.30 -18.78
N GLY A 126 20.19 -13.13 -19.68
CA GLY A 126 19.52 -14.35 -20.12
C GLY A 126 19.27 -15.27 -18.91
N LEU A 127 17.98 -15.54 -18.60
CA LEU A 127 17.44 -16.36 -17.50
C LEU A 127 17.62 -15.72 -16.10
N VAL A 128 16.62 -15.55 -15.21
CA VAL A 128 15.64 -16.46 -14.56
C VAL A 128 14.41 -15.62 -14.08
N PRO A 129 13.19 -16.15 -13.84
CA PRO A 129 12.00 -15.34 -13.49
C PRO A 129 12.06 -14.77 -12.06
N PHE A 130 11.78 -13.47 -11.94
CA PHE A 130 11.62 -12.75 -10.67
C PHE A 130 10.12 -12.73 -10.29
N LYS A 131 9.71 -13.43 -9.23
CA LYS A 131 8.36 -13.31 -8.66
C LYS A 131 8.44 -12.45 -7.40
N LEU A 132 7.92 -11.23 -7.48
CA LEU A 132 7.73 -10.35 -6.32
C LEU A 132 6.24 -10.00 -6.26
N VAL A 133 5.43 -10.89 -5.69
CA VAL A 133 3.96 -10.79 -5.71
C VAL A 133 3.46 -10.31 -4.35
N ILE A 134 3.27 -9.01 -4.18
CA ILE A 134 2.68 -8.47 -2.94
C ILE A 134 1.20 -8.93 -2.87
N TRP A 135 0.94 -10.03 -2.17
CA TRP A 135 -0.40 -10.62 -1.99
C TRP A 135 -0.73 -10.91 -0.52
N CYS A 136 -0.01 -10.31 0.45
CA CYS A 136 -0.28 -10.52 1.88
C CYS A 136 -0.63 -9.23 2.64
N LEU A 137 -1.19 -8.22 1.97
CA LEU A 137 -1.77 -7.04 2.65
C LEU A 137 -3.12 -6.61 2.04
N LEU A 138 -3.84 -7.57 1.43
CA LEU A 138 -5.30 -7.52 1.29
C LEU A 138 -5.89 -8.42 2.37
#